data_AF-A0A3N5U155-F1
#
_entry.id   AF-A0A3N5U155-F1
#
_cell.length_a   1.000
_cell.length_b   1.000
_cell.length_c   1.000
_cell.angle_alpha   90.00
_cell.angle_beta   90.00
_cell.angle_gamma   90.00
#
_symmetry.space_group_name_H-M   'P 1'
#
loop_
_entity.id
_entity.type
_entity.pdbx_description
1 polymer ?
#
loop_
_entity_poly.entity_id
_entity_poly.type
_entity_poly.pdbx_seq_one_letter_code
_entity_poly.pdbx_strand_id
1 'polypeptide(L)' 'MTSSSLGNNKVMQVGMVVENIDEAVQAWSRLLGVEPPSIAITDTFDISNAHYQDKPTPAQAKLAFFDLGQITLEL' A
#
# COMPACT_ATOMS: atom_id res chain seq x y z
N MET A 1 -23.33 -18.51 -11.48
CA MET A 1 -22.19 -18.32 -10.56
C MET A 1 -20.93 -18.35 -11.40
N THR A 2 -20.34 -17.19 -11.69
CA THR A 2 -19.14 -17.11 -12.52
C THR A 2 -17.92 -17.37 -11.65
N SER A 3 -17.33 -18.53 -11.85
CA SER A 3 -16.02 -18.93 -11.34
C SER A 3 -14.98 -17.85 -11.68
N SER A 4 -14.45 -17.15 -10.68
CA SER A 4 -13.37 -16.17 -10.82
C SER A 4 -12.06 -16.87 -11.15
N SER A 5 -11.70 -16.89 -12.43
CA SER A 5 -10.60 -17.69 -12.99
C SER A 5 -9.18 -17.23 -12.63
N LEU A 6 -9.02 -16.19 -11.80
CA LEU A 6 -7.71 -15.60 -11.45
C LEU A 6 -7.42 -15.55 -9.94
N GLY A 7 -8.39 -15.85 -9.06
CA GLY A 7 -8.21 -15.81 -7.60
C GLY A 7 -7.97 -14.42 -7.00
N ASN A 8 -7.70 -13.40 -7.82
CA ASN A 8 -7.56 -12.00 -7.42
C ASN A 8 -8.38 -11.11 -8.37
N ASN A 9 -9.25 -10.27 -7.80
CA ASN A 9 -10.06 -9.29 -8.54
C ASN A 9 -9.40 -7.89 -8.58
N LYS A 10 -8.16 -7.75 -8.08
CA LYS A 10 -7.37 -6.52 -8.20
C LYS A 10 -6.77 -6.41 -9.59
N VAL A 11 -7.07 -5.30 -10.25
CA VAL A 11 -6.58 -4.97 -11.59
C VAL A 11 -5.40 -4.01 -11.50
N MET A 12 -5.37 -3.09 -10.52
CA MET A 12 -4.36 -2.04 -10.43
C MET A 12 -4.05 -1.63 -8.99
N GLN A 13 -2.77 -1.36 -8.73
CA GLN A 13 -2.30 -0.67 -7.53
C GLN A 13 -1.66 0.67 -7.94
N VAL A 14 -2.01 1.74 -7.22
CA VAL A 14 -1.43 3.08 -7.40
C VAL A 14 -0.71 3.45 -6.11
N GLY A 15 0.62 3.54 -6.16
CA GLY A 15 1.45 3.98 -5.04
C GLY A 15 1.63 5.50 -5.05
N MET A 16 1.35 6.15 -3.93
CA MET A 16 1.50 7.60 -3.75
C MET A 16 2.44 7.89 -2.58
N VAL A 17 3.63 8.41 -2.87
CA VAL A 17 4.57 8.83 -1.84
C VAL A 17 4.04 10.08 -1.13
N VAL A 18 3.90 10.00 0.19
CA VAL A 18 3.42 11.08 1.05
C VAL A 18 4.43 11.39 2.15
N GLU A 19 4.47 12.64 2.60
CA GLU A 19 5.41 13.09 3.65
C GLU A 19 5.00 12.59 5.05
N ASN A 20 3.70 12.68 5.36
CA ASN A 20 3.14 12.21 6.64
C ASN A 20 1.97 11.26 6.37
N ILE A 21 2.20 9.96 6.53
CA ILE A 21 1.19 8.94 6.27
C ILE A 21 0.01 9.01 7.25
N ASP A 22 0.24 9.41 8.50
CA ASP A 22 -0.80 9.50 9.51
C ASP A 22 -1.84 10.57 9.11
N GLU A 23 -1.37 11.72 8.61
CA GLU A 23 -2.24 12.78 8.05
C GLU A 23 -2.88 12.37 6.72
N ALA A 24 -2.11 11.76 5.83
CA ALA A 24 -2.57 11.36 4.50
C ALA A 24 -3.69 10.31 4.59
N VAL A 25 -3.52 9.28 5.44
CA VAL A 25 -4.54 8.26 5.68
C VAL A 25 -5.83 8.90 6.15
N GLN A 26 -5.79 9.84 7.10
CA GLN A 26 -7.01 10.52 7.57
C GLN A 26 -7.65 11.40 6.49
N ALA A 27 -6.86 12.07 5.66
CA ALA A 27 -7.37 12.87 4.56
C ALA A 27 -8.06 12.00 3.49
N TRP A 28 -7.41 10.92 3.06
CA TRP A 28 -7.94 9.98 2.08
C TRP A 28 -9.17 9.23 2.56
N SER A 29 -9.19 8.81 3.83
CA SER A 29 -10.34 8.14 4.45
C SER A 29 -11.58 9.04 4.43
N ARG A 30 -11.42 10.32 4.81
CA ARG A 30 -12.49 11.31 4.75
C ARG A 30 -12.97 11.59 3.31
N LEU A 31 -12.04 11.69 2.37
CA LEU A 31 -12.37 11.93 0.95
C LEU A 31 -13.16 10.78 0.34
N LEU A 32 -12.76 9.54 0.65
CA LEU A 32 -13.33 8.32 0.08
C LEU A 32 -14.56 7.82 0.85
N GLY A 33 -14.81 8.37 2.05
CA GLY A 33 -15.93 7.97 2.91
C GLY A 33 -15.78 6.58 3.49
N VAL A 34 -14.55 6.18 3.82
CA VAL A 34 -14.20 4.86 4.36
C VAL A 34 -13.49 4.99 5.70
N GLU A 35 -13.46 3.91 6.48
CA GLU A 35 -12.66 3.85 7.70
C GLU A 35 -11.16 3.89 7.40
N PRO A 36 -10.35 4.55 8.23
CA PRO A 36 -8.90 4.58 8.05
C PRO A 36 -8.26 3.18 8.10
N PRO A 37 -7.50 2.76 7.08
CA PRO A 37 -6.75 1.51 7.14
C PRO A 37 -5.62 1.60 8.17
N SER A 38 -5.18 0.44 8.66
CA SER A 38 -4.00 0.33 9.52
C SER A 38 -2.73 0.66 8.75
N ILE A 39 -1.81 1.35 9.40
CA ILE A 39 -0.47 1.62 8.88
C ILE A 39 0.46 0.47 9.32
N ALA A 40 1.21 -0.08 8.37
CA ALA A 40 2.25 -1.07 8.60
C ALA A 40 3.62 -0.51 8.21
N ILE A 41 4.71 -1.07 8.76
CA ILE A 41 6.08 -0.73 8.33
C ILE A 41 6.61 -1.91 7.52
N THR A 42 7.23 -1.64 6.37
CA THR A 42 7.88 -2.67 5.56
C THR A 42 8.99 -3.37 6.34
N ASP A 43 9.27 -4.62 6.02
CA ASP A 43 10.28 -5.38 6.75
C ASP A 43 11.70 -4.79 6.66
N THR A 44 12.52 -5.13 7.65
CA THR A 44 13.96 -4.85 7.67
C THR A 44 14.70 -5.61 6.57
N PHE A 45 15.91 -5.16 6.24
CA PHE A 45 16.69 -5.69 5.11
C PHE A 45 16.91 -7.22 5.15
N ASP A 46 17.06 -7.81 6.33
CA ASP A 46 17.23 -9.26 6.52
C ASP A 46 16.04 -10.09 6.01
N ILE A 47 14.87 -9.48 5.90
CA ILE A 47 13.65 -10.10 5.35
C ILE A 47 13.37 -9.55 3.94
N SER A 48 13.38 -8.23 3.77
CA SER A 48 12.97 -7.59 2.51
C SER A 48 13.99 -7.73 1.38
N ASN A 49 15.27 -7.90 1.70
CA ASN A 49 16.38 -7.95 0.74
C ASN A 49 16.34 -6.77 -0.25
N ALA A 50 15.98 -5.58 0.23
CA ALA A 50 15.74 -4.41 -0.61
C ALA A 50 17.04 -3.88 -1.25
N HIS A 51 17.02 -3.64 -2.56
CA HIS A 51 18.13 -3.03 -3.32
C HIS A 51 17.63 -1.80 -4.10
N TYR A 52 18.42 -0.72 -4.09
CA TYR A 52 18.20 0.47 -4.93
C TYR A 52 19.43 0.71 -5.80
N GLN A 53 19.23 0.71 -7.13
CA GLN A 53 20.33 0.77 -8.11
C GLN A 53 21.44 -0.25 -7.81
N ASP A 54 21.02 -1.51 -7.64
CA ASP A 54 21.86 -2.67 -7.29
C ASP A 54 22.55 -2.63 -5.92
N LYS A 55 22.38 -1.55 -5.14
CA LYS A 55 22.97 -1.42 -3.80
C LYS A 55 21.98 -1.84 -2.72
N PRO A 56 22.38 -2.67 -1.75
CA PRO A 56 21.51 -3.01 -0.62
C PRO A 56 21.16 -1.74 0.15
N THR A 57 19.93 -1.67 0.65
CA THR A 57 19.44 -0.53 1.42
C THR A 57 18.69 -0.97 2.66
N PRO A 58 18.88 -0.32 3.82
CA PRO A 58 18.07 -0.55 5.01
C PRO A 58 16.74 0.21 4.97
N ALA A 59 16.37 0.78 3.82
CA ALA A 59 15.18 1.62 3.70
C ALA A 59 13.91 0.85 4.09
N GLN A 60 13.08 1.52 4.89
CA GLN A 60 11.74 1.08 5.25
C GLN A 60 10.75 2.21 4.96
N ALA A 61 9.51 1.84 4.67
CA ALA A 61 8.41 2.77 4.50
C ALA A 61 7.26 2.37 5.44
N LYS A 62 6.52 3.38 5.91
CA LYS A 62 5.17 3.16 6.42
C LYS A 62 4.24 3.04 5.22
N LEU A 63 3.33 2.07 5.23
CA LEU A 63 2.38 1.81 4.15
C LEU A 63 0.95 1.70 4.68
N ALA A 64 -0.02 2.16 3.90
CA ALA A 64 -1.45 1.98 4.15
C ALA A 64 -2.20 1.69 2.85
N PHE A 65 -3.13 0.73 2.89
CA PHE A 65 -3.82 0.23 1.69
C PHE A 65 -5.32 0.50 1.77
N PHE A 66 -5.84 1.27 0.82
CA PHE A 66 -7.28 1.45 0.61
C PHE A 66 -7.76 0.47 -0.45
N ASP A 67 -8.68 -0.42 -0.05
CA ASP A 67 -9.39 -1.31 -0.97
C ASP A 67 -10.57 -0.58 -1.61
N LEU A 68 -10.49 -0.31 -2.92
CA LEU A 68 -11.53 0.34 -3.71
C LEU A 68 -12.12 -0.61 -4.76
N GLY A 69 -12.26 -1.88 -4.42
CA GLY A 69 -12.76 -2.93 -5.32
C GLY A 69 -11.65 -3.44 -6.25
N GLN A 70 -11.63 -3.01 -7.52
CA GLN A 70 -10.62 -3.47 -8.48
C GLN A 70 -9.29 -2.70 -8.38
N ILE A 71 -9.28 -1.59 -7.64
CA ILE A 71 -8.11 -0.73 -7.45
C ILE A 71 -7.68 -0.78 -5.98
N THR A 72 -6.37 -0.78 -5.74
CA THR A 72 -5.79 -0.51 -4.43
C THR A 72 -5.03 0.82 -4.51
N LEU A 73 -5.36 1.75 -3.63
CA LEU A 73 -4.52 2.94 -3.40
C LEU A 73 -3.57 2.62 -2.23
N GLU A 74 -2.27 2.65 -2.51
CA GLU A 74 -1.19 2.47 -1.53
C GLU A 74 -0.61 3.85 -1.23
N LEU A 75 -0.64 4.23 0.04
CA LEU A 75 0.09 5.38 0.58
C LEU A 75 1.36 4.90 1.25
#